data_AF-A0A6M4PHF9-F1
#
_entry.id   AF-A0A6M4PHF9-F1
#
_cell.length_a   1.000
_cell.length_b   1.000
_cell.length_c   1.000
_cell.angle_alpha   90.00
_cell.angle_beta   90.00
_cell.angle_gamma   90.00
#
_symmetry.space_group_name_H-M   'P 1'
#
loop_
_entity.id
_entity.type
_entity.pdbx_description
1 polymer ?
#
loop_
_entity_poly.entity_id
_entity_poly.type
_entity_poly.pdbx_seq_one_letter_code
_entity_poly.pdbx_strand_id
1 'polypeptide(L)'
;MALFNDQIEIHRAPLVTDDYGKHRDWDNATVVWSGRGAGVPYRRTEKPDEATRETSVRRATCYLPGDVAVDSADRILFQGRAWSPEGDAWKWKLGSRQYTMLNVRTVTK
;
A
#
# COMPACT_ATOMS: atom_id res chain seq x y z
N MET A 1 20.99 -11.91 -6.50
CA MET A 1 19.51 -11.88 -6.48
C MET A 1 19.10 -10.75 -5.57
N ALA A 2 18.62 -9.62 -6.12
CA ALA A 2 18.20 -8.49 -5.28
C ALA A 2 16.85 -8.82 -4.64
N LEU A 3 16.77 -8.69 -3.31
CA LEU A 3 15.54 -8.94 -2.54
C LEU A 3 14.46 -7.89 -2.85
N PHE A 4 14.85 -6.71 -3.34
CA PHE A 4 13.96 -5.60 -3.66
C PHE A 4 14.10 -5.21 -5.12
N ASN A 5 13.09 -5.56 -5.92
CA ASN A 5 13.09 -5.34 -7.37
C ASN A 5 11.93 -4.47 -7.84
N ASP A 6 10.88 -4.34 -7.02
CA ASP A 6 9.70 -3.58 -7.38
C ASP A 6 9.89 -2.13 -6.97
N GLN A 7 9.67 -1.22 -7.91
CA GLN A 7 9.53 0.19 -7.58
C GLN A 7 8.20 0.39 -6.85
N ILE A 8 8.26 0.93 -5.64
CA ILE A 8 7.10 1.23 -4.82
C ILE A 8 7.16 2.70 -4.41
N GLU A 9 6.02 3.37 -4.46
CA GLU A 9 5.88 4.75 -4.00
C GLU A 9 4.70 4.87 -3.04
N ILE A 10 4.86 5.69 -2.01
CA ILE A 10 3.83 5.96 -1.02
C ILE A 10 3.48 7.43 -1.12
N HIS A 11 2.22 7.70 -1.43
CA HIS A 11 1.67 9.01 -1.66
C HIS A 11 0.72 9.37 -0.53
N ARG A 12 0.91 10.57 0.05
CA ARG A 12 0.04 11.13 1.07
C ARG A 12 -0.58 12.42 0.57
N ALA A 13 -1.91 12.42 0.54
CA ALA A 13 -2.70 13.59 0.27
C ALA A 13 -2.88 14.43 1.55
N PRO A 14 -2.67 15.76 1.51
CA PRO A 14 -3.01 16.63 2.62
C PRO A 14 -4.52 16.61 2.89
N LEU A 15 -4.89 16.84 4.15
CA LEU A 15 -6.28 16.99 4.54
C LEU A 15 -6.67 18.46 4.37
N VAL A 16 -7.58 18.74 3.44
CA VAL A 16 -8.09 20.07 3.16
C VAL A 16 -9.49 20.19 3.80
N THR A 17 -9.80 21.38 4.30
CA THR A 17 -11.14 21.70 4.81
C THR A 17 -11.80 22.66 3.84
N ASP A 18 -12.96 22.28 3.31
CA ASP A 18 -13.80 23.10 2.45
C ASP A 18 -15.21 23.25 3.04
N ASP A 19 -16.10 23.94 2.32
CA ASP A 19 -17.49 24.16 2.73
C ASP A 19 -18.29 22.85 2.86
N TYR A 20 -17.80 21.75 2.30
CA TYR A 20 -18.42 20.42 2.32
C TYR A 20 -17.79 19.48 3.37
N GLY A 21 -16.75 19.92 4.08
CA GLY A 21 -16.13 19.22 5.20
C GLY A 21 -14.63 19.01 5.04
N LYS A 22 -14.12 17.92 5.62
CA LYS A 22 -12.70 17.55 5.54
C LYS A 22 -12.53 16.41 4.54
N HIS A 23 -11.77 16.64 3.48
CA HIS A 23 -11.45 15.64 2.48
C HIS A 23 -9.95 15.63 2.18
N ARG A 24 -9.46 14.54 1.58
CA ARG A 24 -8.05 14.44 1.17
C ARG A 24 -7.91 14.92 -0.28
N ASP A 25 -7.01 15.88 -0.47
CA ASP A 25 -6.70 16.42 -1.79
C ASP A 25 -5.61 15.56 -2.45
N TRP A 26 -6.05 14.66 -3.33
CA TRP A 26 -5.16 13.76 -4.05
C TRP A 26 -4.45 14.43 -5.24
N ASP A 27 -4.93 15.59 -5.69
CA ASP A 27 -4.30 16.34 -6.78
C ASP A 27 -3.01 17.00 -6.29
N ASN A 28 -2.95 17.34 -4.99
CA ASN A 28 -1.75 17.85 -4.31
C ASN A 28 -1.05 16.80 -3.42
N ALA A 29 -1.11 15.51 -3.81
CA ALA A 29 -0.45 14.45 -3.06
C ALA A 29 1.09 14.56 -3.12
N THR A 30 1.74 14.22 -2.01
CA THR A 30 3.21 14.22 -1.88
C THR A 30 3.74 12.79 -1.72
N VAL A 31 4.92 12.54 -2.29
CA VAL A 31 5.61 11.25 -2.12
C VAL A 31 6.30 11.24 -0.76
N VAL A 32 5.77 10.45 0.17
CA VAL A 32 6.33 10.27 1.53
C VAL A 32 7.49 9.29 1.50
N TRP A 33 7.44 8.32 0.58
CA TRP A 33 8.51 7.34 0.40
C TRP A 33 8.52 6.85 -1.04
N SER A 34 9.72 6.66 -1.58
CA SER A 34 9.93 6.03 -2.89
C SER A 34 11.20 5.21 -2.85
N GLY A 35 11.15 4.01 -3.41
CA GLY A 35 12.30 3.15 -3.44
C GLY A 35 11.99 1.75 -3.95
N ARG A 36 13.01 0.91 -3.95
CA ARG A 36 12.86 -0.50 -4.26
C ARG A 36 12.38 -1.27 -3.04
N GLY A 37 11.26 -1.97 -3.20
CA GLY A 37 10.74 -2.94 -2.24
C GLY A 37 10.48 -4.29 -2.92
N ALA A 38 9.80 -5.17 -2.20
CA ALA A 38 9.32 -6.44 -2.71
C ALA A 38 7.81 -6.48 -2.53
N GLY A 39 7.07 -6.48 -3.63
CA GLY A 39 5.63 -6.67 -3.58
C GLY A 39 5.27 -8.11 -3.92
N VAL A 40 4.59 -8.77 -2.99
CA VAL A 40 4.11 -10.14 -3.13
C VAL A 40 2.59 -10.09 -3.24
N PRO A 41 2.01 -10.13 -4.46
CA PRO A 41 0.57 -10.28 -4.62
C PRO A 41 0.11 -11.57 -3.95
N TYR A 42 -0.97 -11.51 -3.17
CA TYR A 42 -1.62 -12.73 -2.70
C TYR A 42 -2.20 -13.44 -3.92
N ARG A 43 -1.49 -14.46 -4.41
CA ARG A 43 -2.10 -15.47 -5.30
C ARG A 43 -3.05 -16.27 -4.42
N ARG A 44 -4.34 -16.01 -4.57
CA ARG A 44 -5.41 -16.68 -3.85
C ARG A 44 -5.25 -18.20 -4.09
N THR A 45 -4.88 -18.95 -3.05
CA THR A 45 -5.29 -20.36 -2.98
C THR A 45 -6.80 -20.31 -2.81
N GLU A 46 -7.50 -20.89 -3.77
CA GLU A 46 -8.95 -20.82 -3.95
C GLU A 46 -9.71 -21.13 -2.65
N LYS A 47 -10.38 -20.11 -2.10
CA LYS A 47 -11.76 -20.29 -1.68
C LYS A 47 -12.59 -19.32 -2.50
N PRO A 48 -13.51 -19.80 -3.34
CA PRO A 48 -14.47 -18.91 -3.97
C PRO A 48 -15.28 -18.26 -2.85
N ASP A 49 -15.15 -16.95 -2.70
CA ASP A 49 -16.18 -16.18 -1.99
C ASP A 49 -17.46 -16.40 -2.78
N GLU A 50 -18.52 -16.79 -2.07
CA GLU A 50 -19.86 -16.97 -2.60
C GLU A 50 -20.22 -15.82 -3.56
N ALA A 51 -20.63 -16.20 -4.77
CA ALA A 51 -20.88 -15.29 -5.87
C ALA A 51 -22.04 -14.35 -5.53
N THR A 52 -21.75 -13.15 -5.03
CA THR A 52 -22.78 -12.11 -4.86
C THR A 52 -22.26 -10.69 -5.12
N ARG A 53 -20.98 -10.48 -5.48
CA ARG A 53 -20.45 -9.14 -5.78
C ARG A 53 -19.73 -9.12 -7.13
N GLU A 54 -20.12 -8.21 -8.01
CA GLU A 54 -19.42 -7.84 -9.26
C GLU A 54 -18.06 -7.16 -9.01
N THR A 55 -17.52 -7.25 -7.79
CA THR A 55 -16.36 -6.48 -7.34
C THR A 55 -15.31 -7.44 -6.82
N SER A 56 -14.16 -7.48 -7.49
CA SER A 56 -13.03 -8.31 -7.09
C SER A 56 -12.08 -7.53 -6.18
N VAL A 57 -11.80 -8.06 -4.98
CA VAL A 57 -10.79 -7.50 -4.08
C VAL A 57 -9.47 -8.26 -4.29
N ARG A 58 -8.40 -7.52 -4.59
CA ARG A 58 -7.04 -8.05 -4.66
C ARG A 58 -6.27 -7.61 -3.43
N ARG A 59 -5.43 -8.49 -2.92
CA ARG A 59 -4.53 -8.23 -1.78
C ARG A 59 -3.08 -8.46 -2.19
N ALA A 60 -2.17 -7.76 -1.55
CA ALA A 60 -0.74 -7.96 -1.67
C ALA A 60 -0.04 -7.61 -0.36
N THR A 61 1.17 -8.12 -0.16
CA THR A 61 2.06 -7.70 0.91
C THR A 61 3.27 -7.01 0.29
N CYS A 62 3.56 -5.80 0.74
CA CYS A 62 4.74 -5.03 0.35
C CYS A 62 5.77 -5.06 1.49
N TYR A 63 7.01 -5.39 1.16
CA TYR A 63 8.16 -5.32 2.04
C TYR A 63 9.04 -4.15 1.60
N LEU A 64 9.28 -3.21 2.50
CA LEU A 64 10.04 -1.99 2.27
C LEU A 64 11.30 -1.99 3.14
N PRO A 65 12.46 -1.56 2.60
CA PRO A 65 13.64 -1.31 3.42
C PRO A 65 13.47 -0.06 4.27
N GLY A 66 13.89 -0.15 5.53
CA GLY A 66 13.87 0.95 6.50
C GLY A 66 12.59 1.01 7.34
N ASP A 67 12.56 2.00 8.23
CA ASP A 67 11.37 2.42 8.97
C ASP A 67 10.58 3.41 8.12
N VAL A 68 9.52 2.92 7.48
CA VAL A 68 8.69 3.71 6.58
C VAL A 68 7.42 4.17 7.31
N ALA A 69 7.19 5.47 7.32
CA ALA A 69 6.03 6.08 7.97
C ALA A 69 4.81 6.06 7.04
N VAL A 70 4.03 4.98 7.09
CA VAL A 70 2.79 4.83 6.32
C VAL A 70 1.56 5.04 7.20
N ASP A 71 0.59 5.80 6.69
CA ASP A 71 -0.73 6.00 7.27
C ASP A 71 -1.75 5.15 6.50
N SER A 72 -2.77 4.66 7.21
CA SER A 72 -3.92 3.89 6.73
C SER A 72 -4.61 4.45 5.47
N ALA A 73 -4.56 5.77 5.28
CA ALA A 73 -5.22 6.43 4.16
C ALA A 73 -4.23 6.95 3.09
N ASP A 74 -2.96 6.55 3.16
CA ASP A 74 -2.01 6.76 2.07
C ASP A 74 -2.36 5.92 0.85
N ARG A 75 -1.85 6.29 -0.33
CA ARG A 75 -1.93 5.49 -1.55
C ARG A 75 -0.57 4.92 -1.88
N ILE A 76 -0.54 3.63 -2.13
CA ILE A 76 0.68 2.89 -2.43
C ILE A 76 0.67 2.55 -3.92
N LEU A 77 1.58 3.13 -4.69
CA LEU A 77 1.77 2.79 -6.09
C LEU A 77 2.73 1.61 -6.18
N PHE A 78 2.23 0.51 -6.72
CA PHE A 78 2.98 -0.73 -6.89
C PHE A 78 2.49 -1.44 -8.16
N GLN A 79 3.42 -1.85 -9.03
CA GLN A 79 3.14 -2.47 -10.34
C GLN A 79 2.17 -1.63 -11.21
N GLY A 80 2.34 -0.31 -11.21
CA GLY A 80 1.50 0.62 -11.99
C GLY A 80 0.05 0.70 -11.50
N ARG A 81 -0.25 0.22 -10.30
CA ARG A 81 -1.59 0.30 -9.69
C ARG A 81 -1.53 0.99 -8.35
N ALA A 82 -2.59 1.72 -8.03
CA ALA A 82 -2.80 2.28 -6.71
C ALA A 82 -3.43 1.22 -5.79
N TRP A 83 -2.83 1.06 -4.63
CA TRP A 83 -3.30 0.19 -3.56
C TRP A 83 -3.55 1.03 -2.30
N SER A 84 -4.46 0.57 -1.46
CA SER A 84 -4.71 1.13 -0.14
C SER A 84 -4.11 0.23 0.93
N PRO A 85 -3.46 0.77 1.97
CA PRO A 85 -3.06 0.01 3.14
C PRO A 85 -4.23 -0.77 3.74
N GLU A 86 -3.97 -1.98 4.19
CA GLU A 86 -4.90 -2.83 4.94
C GLU A 86 -4.28 -3.12 6.31
N GLY A 87 -4.72 -2.37 7.32
CA GLY A 87 -4.19 -2.46 8.69
C GLY A 87 -2.89 -1.67 8.90
N ASP A 88 -2.27 -1.90 10.04
CA ASP A 88 -1.06 -1.18 10.46
C ASP A 88 0.20 -1.76 9.81
N ALA A 89 1.19 -0.88 9.58
CA ALA A 89 2.50 -1.28 9.10
C ALA A 89 3.25 -2.07 10.19
N TRP A 90 3.70 -3.27 9.87
CA TRP A 90 4.51 -4.07 10.77
C TRP A 90 5.99 -3.77 10.56
N LYS A 91 6.69 -3.38 11.62
CA LYS A 91 8.10 -2.99 11.57
C LYS A 91 8.94 -4.01 12.33
N TRP A 92 10.03 -4.47 11.74
CA TRP A 92 10.99 -5.35 12.41
C TRP A 92 12.44 -4.98 12.08
N LYS A 93 13.35 -5.50 12.90
CA LYS A 93 14.78 -5.34 12.73
C LYS A 93 15.43 -6.69 12.46
N LEU A 94 16.39 -6.72 11.55
CA LEU A 94 17.29 -7.85 11.33
C LEU A 94 18.72 -7.34 11.43
N GLY A 95 19.33 -7.50 12.61
CA GLY A 95 20.60 -6.85 12.94
C GLY A 95 20.47 -5.32 12.97
N SER A 96 21.32 -4.62 12.21
CA SER A 96 21.28 -3.15 12.08
C SER A 96 20.27 -2.64 11.04
N ARG A 97 19.65 -3.54 10.25
CA ARG A 97 18.70 -3.16 9.20
C ARG A 97 17.28 -3.18 9.72
N GLN A 98 16.51 -2.17 9.35
CA GLN A 98 15.08 -2.06 9.63
C GLN A 98 14.29 -2.38 8.38
N TYR A 99 13.11 -2.94 8.56
CA TYR A 99 12.20 -3.30 7.49
C TYR A 99 10.76 -2.99 7.90
N THR A 100 9.94 -2.65 6.91
CA THR A 100 8.52 -2.38 7.07
C THR A 100 7.72 -3.30 6.15
N MET A 101 6.69 -3.94 6.67
CA MET A 101 5.76 -4.80 5.93
C MET A 101 4.40 -4.13 5.99
N LEU A 102 3.78 -4.01 4.83
CA LEU A 102 2.43 -3.50 4.67
C LEU A 102 1.59 -4.51 3.92
N ASN A 103 0.41 -4.79 4.45
CA ASN A 103 -0.63 -5.41 3.66
C ASN A 103 -1.36 -4.31 2.91
N VAL A 104 -1.68 -4.57 1.66
CA VAL A 104 -2.34 -3.61 0.78
C VAL A 104 -3.44 -4.30 0.01
N ARG A 105 -4.52 -3.56 -0.28
CA ARG A 105 -5.65 -4.03 -1.06
C ARG A 105 -6.02 -3.06 -2.16
N THR A 106 -6.54 -3.59 -3.25
CA THR A 106 -7.20 -2.81 -4.29
C THR A 106 -8.51 -3.46 -4.66
N VAL A 107 -9.47 -2.64 -5.02
CA VAL A 107 -10.77 -3.07 -5.49
C VAL A 107 -10.82 -2.86 -7.00
N THR A 108 -11.13 -3.92 -7.75
CA THR A 108 -11.32 -3.85 -9.20
C THR A 108 -12.78 -4.20 -9.50
N LYS A 109 -13.43 -3.36 -10.30
CA LYS A 109 -14.72 -3.67 -10.93
C LYS A 109 -14.47 -4.47 -12.21
#